data_AF-A0A654E579-F1
#
_entry.id   AF-A0A654E579-F1
#
_cell.length_a   1.000
_cell.length_b   1.000
_cell.length_c   1.000
_cell.angle_alpha   90.00
_cell.angle_beta   90.00
_cell.angle_gamma   90.00
#
_symmetry.space_group_name_H-M   'P 1'
#
loop_
_entity.id
_entity.type
_entity.pdbx_description
1 polymer ?
#
loop_
_entity_poly.entity_id
_entity_poly.type
_entity_poly.pdbx_seq_one_letter_code
_entity_poly.pdbx_strand_id
1 'polypeptide(L)'
;MSEVLVRREEMIFETENGSLSQSDATERFQLAFHQEELSFRVCELITFKRKLQAIDLPAMLMSENQDVEVLHMPHCDRLFVLTIQNILELKELLAGAFAMLELNSVIHRQLVRRPL
;
A
#
# COMPACT_ATOMS: atom_id res chain seq x y z
N MET A 1 -7.66 24.49 21.46
CA MET A 1 -8.18 24.71 20.11
C MET A 1 -7.00 24.72 19.15
N SER A 2 -6.43 23.55 18.89
CA SER A 2 -5.35 23.36 17.92
C SER A 2 -5.98 23.17 16.55
N GLU A 3 -5.63 24.06 15.62
CA GLU A 3 -5.99 23.96 14.20
C GLU A 3 -5.54 22.59 13.67
N VAL A 4 -6.50 21.72 13.40
CA VAL A 4 -6.28 20.52 12.60
C VAL A 4 -6.07 21.02 11.18
N LEU A 5 -4.80 21.13 10.78
CA LEU A 5 -4.42 21.32 9.40
C LEU A 5 -5.10 20.18 8.61
N VAL A 6 -6.16 20.49 7.86
CA VAL A 6 -6.84 19.53 7.01
C VAL A 6 -5.85 19.10 5.94
N ARG A 7 -5.12 18.01 6.21
CA ARG A 7 -4.30 17.34 5.20
C ARG A 7 -5.28 16.85 4.15
N ARG A 8 -5.25 17.45 2.96
CA ARG A 8 -5.96 16.90 1.80
C ARG A 8 -5.25 15.61 1.40
N GLU A 9 -5.70 14.52 2.01
CA GLU A 9 -5.37 13.17 1.61
C GLU A 9 -6.53 12.66 0.76
N GLU A 10 -6.23 12.25 -0.46
CA GLU A 10 -7.20 11.64 -1.35
C GLU A 10 -7.15 10.14 -1.13
N MET A 11 -8.28 9.56 -0.74
CA MET A 11 -8.43 8.12 -0.63
C MET A 11 -8.30 7.49 -2.02
N ILE A 12 -7.43 6.49 -2.15
CA ILE A 12 -7.28 5.71 -3.38
C ILE A 12 -8.15 4.47 -3.31
N PHE A 13 -8.04 3.71 -2.22
CA PHE A 13 -8.72 2.45 -2.03
C PHE A 13 -8.73 2.04 -0.55
N GLU A 14 -9.77 1.35 -0.12
CA GLU A 14 -9.91 0.83 1.23
C GLU A 14 -10.50 -0.59 1.22
N THR A 15 -10.14 -1.35 2.23
CA THR A 15 -10.75 -2.64 2.59
C THR A 15 -11.17 -2.58 4.06
N GLU A 16 -11.73 -3.67 4.59
CA GLU A 16 -12.07 -3.74 6.01
C GLU A 16 -10.87 -3.55 6.94
N ASN A 17 -9.67 -3.96 6.50
CA ASN A 17 -8.47 -4.02 7.36
C ASN A 17 -7.43 -2.92 7.08
N GLY A 18 -7.65 -2.08 6.08
CA GLY A 18 -6.74 -0.97 5.80
C GLY A 18 -7.15 -0.10 4.62
N SER A 19 -6.40 0.97 4.42
CA SER A 19 -6.61 1.92 3.34
C SER A 19 -5.30 2.48 2.82
N LEU A 20 -5.32 2.88 1.55
CA LEU A 20 -4.24 3.64 0.94
C LEU A 20 -4.79 5.00 0.50
N SER A 21 -4.15 6.06 0.97
CA SER A 21 -4.40 7.43 0.53
C SER A 21 -3.15 8.05 -0.08
N GLN A 22 -3.32 9.12 -0.83
CA GLN A 22 -2.24 9.92 -1.39
C GLN A 22 -2.37 11.38 -0.98
N SER A 23 -1.24 11.99 -0.67
CA SER A 23 -1.13 13.43 -0.44
C SER A 23 -0.27 14.05 -1.53
N ASP A 24 -0.91 14.79 -2.45
CA ASP A 24 -0.19 15.53 -3.50
C ASP A 24 0.70 16.62 -2.92
N ALA A 25 0.32 17.22 -1.79
CA ALA A 25 1.10 18.25 -1.12
C ALA A 25 2.45 17.74 -0.60
N THR A 26 2.55 16.45 -0.28
CA THR A 26 3.78 15.84 0.24
C THR A 26 4.43 14.83 -0.71
N GLU A 27 3.77 14.50 -1.82
CA GLU A 27 4.17 13.45 -2.75
C GLU A 27 4.34 12.08 -2.05
N ARG A 28 3.48 11.80 -1.06
CA ARG A 28 3.53 10.56 -0.27
C ARG A 28 2.22 9.81 -0.33
N PHE A 29 2.34 8.49 -0.20
CA PHE A 29 1.25 7.57 0.03
C PHE A 29 1.20 7.24 1.52
N GLN A 30 0.01 7.31 2.11
CA GLN A 30 -0.22 6.83 3.47
C GLN A 30 -0.95 5.50 3.40
N LEU A 31 -0.36 4.50 4.01
CA LEU A 31 -0.97 3.20 4.25
C LEU A 31 -1.39 3.16 5.72
N ALA A 32 -2.70 3.15 5.96
CA ALA A 32 -3.26 2.81 7.25
C ALA A 32 -3.59 1.32 7.24
N PHE A 33 -2.97 0.53 8.12
CA PHE A 33 -3.18 -0.91 8.18
C PHE A 33 -3.20 -1.36 9.64
N HIS A 34 -4.33 -1.92 10.08
CA HIS A 34 -4.64 -2.12 11.50
C HIS A 34 -4.40 -0.84 12.34
N GLN A 35 -3.48 -0.89 13.31
CA GLN A 35 -3.13 0.24 14.19
C GLN A 35 -1.84 0.96 13.74
N GLU A 36 -1.31 0.63 12.56
CA GLU A 36 -0.10 1.24 12.03
C GLU A 36 -0.41 2.18 10.87
N GLU A 37 0.30 3.31 10.86
CA GLU A 37 0.34 4.23 9.73
C GLU A 37 1.77 4.27 9.15
N LEU A 38 1.85 4.05 7.86
CA LEU A 38 3.11 3.97 7.12
C LEU A 38 3.09 4.97 5.97
N SER A 39 4.19 5.69 5.80
CA SER A 39 4.31 6.71 4.77
C SER A 39 5.36 6.34 3.74
N PHE A 40 4.95 6.21 2.48
CA PHE A 40 5.82 5.77 1.38
C PHE A 40 5.97 6.86 0.32
N ARG A 41 7.16 6.99 -0.24
CA ARG A 41 7.36 7.52 -1.59
C ARG A 41 6.89 6.47 -2.62
N VAL A 42 6.60 6.91 -3.84
CA VAL A 42 6.19 6.01 -4.95
C VAL A 42 7.10 4.79 -5.09
N CYS A 43 8.42 5.00 -5.13
CA CYS A 43 9.39 3.91 -5.33
C CYS A 43 9.43 2.93 -4.15
N GLU A 44 9.23 3.41 -2.92
CA GLU A 44 9.16 2.61 -1.71
C GLU A 44 7.89 1.76 -1.72
N LEU A 45 6.74 2.35 -2.07
CA LEU A 45 5.46 1.65 -2.19
C LEU A 45 5.52 0.53 -3.25
N ILE A 46 6.09 0.82 -4.42
CA ILE A 46 6.29 -0.18 -5.48
C ILE A 46 7.20 -1.32 -4.99
N THR A 47 8.29 -0.98 -4.29
CA THR A 47 9.20 -1.99 -3.73
C THR A 47 8.50 -2.85 -2.68
N PHE A 48 7.70 -2.24 -1.80
CA PHE A 48 6.92 -2.92 -0.78
C PHE A 48 5.93 -3.92 -1.41
N LYS A 49 5.14 -3.47 -2.40
CA LYS A 49 4.25 -4.34 -3.19
C LYS A 49 5.00 -5.53 -3.80
N ARG A 50 6.13 -5.29 -4.46
CA ARG A 50 6.91 -6.35 -5.12
C ARG A 50 7.43 -7.38 -4.11
N LYS A 51 7.92 -6.92 -2.96
CA LYS A 51 8.42 -7.82 -1.91
C LYS A 51 7.30 -8.65 -1.31
N LEU A 52 6.14 -8.05 -1.01
CA LEU A 52 4.95 -8.78 -0.57
C LEU A 52 4.53 -9.85 -1.58
N GLN A 53 4.48 -9.51 -2.87
CA GLN A 53 4.12 -10.43 -3.94
C GLN A 53 5.08 -11.61 -4.07
N ALA A 54 6.37 -11.42 -3.77
CA ALA A 54 7.39 -12.44 -3.83
C ALA A 54 7.33 -13.45 -2.68
N ILE A 55 6.56 -13.20 -1.62
CA ILE A 55 6.41 -14.12 -0.49
C ILE A 55 5.67 -15.39 -0.95
N ASP A 56 6.31 -16.54 -0.76
CA ASP A 56 5.81 -17.88 -1.06
C ASP A 56 4.83 -18.34 0.03
N LEU A 57 3.57 -17.90 -0.10
CA LEU A 57 2.48 -18.26 0.80
C LEU A 57 2.24 -19.79 0.88
N PRO A 58 2.24 -20.55 -0.24
CA PRO A 58 2.14 -22.01 -0.17
C PRO A 58 3.21 -22.65 0.71
N ALA A 59 4.47 -22.23 0.59
CA ALA A 59 5.54 -22.76 1.44
C ALA A 59 5.32 -22.45 2.92
N MET A 60 4.88 -21.22 3.25
CA MET A 60 4.56 -20.84 4.62
C MET A 60 3.42 -21.69 5.21
N LEU A 61 2.33 -21.88 4.46
CA LEU A 61 1.16 -22.66 4.88
C LEU A 61 1.46 -24.14 5.11
N MET A 62 2.45 -24.69 4.39
CA MET A 62 2.86 -26.09 4.54
C MET A 62 3.90 -26.29 5.64
N SER A 63 4.44 -25.21 6.19
CA SER A 63 5.38 -25.28 7.31
C SER A 63 4.61 -25.45 8.62
N GLU A 64 5.14 -26.28 9.53
CA GLU A 64 4.52 -26.48 10.85
C GLU A 64 4.94 -25.39 11.87
N ASN A 65 5.95 -24.57 11.55
CA ASN A 65 6.60 -23.66 12.50
C ASN A 65 6.85 -22.24 11.97
N GLN A 66 6.45 -21.89 10.73
CA GLN A 66 6.68 -20.56 10.15
C GLN A 66 5.36 -19.81 9.94
N ASP A 67 4.89 -19.18 11.01
CA ASP A 67 3.64 -18.39 11.00
C ASP A 67 3.85 -16.93 10.55
N VAL A 68 5.10 -16.47 10.51
CA VAL A 68 5.48 -15.09 10.21
C VAL A 68 6.59 -15.00 9.17
N GLU A 69 6.56 -13.94 8.38
CA GLU A 69 7.59 -13.56 7.42
C GLU A 69 8.17 -12.19 7.79
N VAL A 70 9.50 -12.06 7.74
CA VAL A 70 10.18 -10.79 8.01
C VAL A 70 10.51 -10.08 6.71
N LEU A 71 9.81 -8.96 6.46
CA LEU A 71 10.04 -8.12 5.29
C LEU A 71 10.98 -6.96 5.65
N HIS A 72 12.20 -6.99 5.13
CA HIS A 72 13.11 -5.85 5.21
C HIS A 72 12.94 -4.91 4.03
N MET A 73 12.81 -3.60 4.28
CA MET A 73 12.73 -2.57 3.22
C MET A 73 14.05 -1.78 3.14
N PRO A 74 14.80 -1.80 2.03
CA PRO A 74 16.14 -1.18 1.97
C PRO A 74 16.16 0.35 2.19
N HIS A 75 15.02 1.00 1.99
CA HIS A 75 14.88 2.46 2.05
C HIS A 75 13.94 2.91 3.18
N CYS A 76 13.50 1.98 4.00
CA CYS A 76 12.79 2.29 5.24
C CYS A 76 13.59 1.59 6.35
N ASP A 77 14.05 2.31 7.37
CA ASP A 77 14.71 1.72 8.55
C ASP A 77 13.72 0.91 9.42
N ARG A 78 12.82 0.16 8.79
CA ARG A 78 11.72 -0.61 9.35
C ARG A 78 11.78 -2.03 8.84
N LEU A 79 11.57 -2.96 9.77
CA LEU A 79 11.30 -4.38 9.50
C LEU A 79 9.82 -4.61 9.73
N PHE A 80 9.17 -5.31 8.80
CA PHE A 80 7.80 -5.77 9.00
C PHE A 80 7.84 -7.23 9.41
N VAL A 81 7.14 -7.56 10.49
CA VAL A 81 6.88 -8.95 10.88
C VAL A 81 5.43 -9.22 10.51
N LEU A 82 5.23 -9.99 9.45
CA LEU A 82 3.91 -10.17 8.84
C LEU A 82 3.44 -11.60 9.04
N THR A 83 2.25 -11.76 9.62
CA THR A 83 1.58 -13.06 9.62
C THR A 83 1.07 -13.39 8.22
N ILE A 84 0.74 -14.66 7.97
CA ILE A 84 0.08 -15.10 6.74
C ILE A 84 -1.19 -14.25 6.45
N GLN A 85 -1.99 -13.97 7.48
CA GLN A 85 -3.17 -13.13 7.35
C GLN A 85 -2.82 -11.71 6.91
N ASN A 86 -1.83 -11.07 7.55
CA ASN A 86 -1.42 -9.72 7.16
C ASN A 86 -0.92 -9.68 5.71
N ILE A 87 -0.19 -10.71 5.27
CA ILE A 87 0.30 -10.79 3.89
C ILE A 87 -0.88 -10.86 2.92
N LEU A 88 -1.91 -11.66 3.20
CA LEU A 88 -3.09 -11.77 2.36
C LEU A 88 -3.85 -10.44 2.26
N GLU A 89 -4.13 -9.83 3.41
CA GLU A 89 -4.86 -8.55 3.48
C GLU A 89 -4.09 -7.41 2.80
N LEU A 90 -2.77 -7.34 2.99
CA LEU A 90 -1.92 -6.35 2.30
C LEU A 90 -1.85 -6.62 0.79
N LYS A 91 -1.79 -7.89 0.36
CA LYS A 91 -1.81 -8.24 -1.07
C LYS A 91 -3.12 -7.80 -1.72
N GLU A 92 -4.26 -8.01 -1.06
CA GLU A 92 -5.58 -7.57 -1.54
C GLU A 92 -5.65 -6.04 -1.64
N LEU A 93 -5.32 -5.34 -0.53
CA LEU A 93 -5.35 -3.89 -0.46
C LEU A 93 -4.48 -3.24 -1.55
N LEU A 94 -3.23 -3.71 -1.71
CA LEU A 94 -2.33 -3.18 -2.72
C LEU A 94 -2.72 -3.56 -4.15
N ALA A 95 -3.40 -4.70 -4.35
CA ALA A 95 -3.94 -5.04 -5.67
C ALA A 95 -5.04 -4.05 -6.08
N GLY A 96 -6.02 -3.81 -5.20
CA GLY A 96 -7.11 -2.86 -5.46
C GLY A 96 -6.61 -1.41 -5.61
N ALA A 97 -5.71 -0.97 -4.74
CA ALA A 97 -5.16 0.38 -4.79
C ALA A 97 -4.38 0.64 -6.09
N PHE A 98 -3.52 -0.29 -6.52
CA PHE A 98 -2.78 -0.11 -7.78
C PHE A 98 -3.70 -0.18 -9.00
N ALA A 99 -4.75 -1.00 -8.97
CA ALA A 99 -5.75 -1.00 -10.03
C ALA A 99 -6.47 0.36 -10.14
N MET A 100 -6.81 0.98 -9.02
CA MET A 100 -7.41 2.33 -9.01
C MET A 100 -6.46 3.41 -9.53
N LEU A 101 -5.17 3.35 -9.15
CA LEU A 101 -4.16 4.28 -9.68
C LEU A 101 -3.97 4.13 -11.20
N GLU A 102 -3.93 2.91 -11.69
CA GLU A 102 -3.85 2.63 -13.13
C GLU A 102 -5.11 3.13 -13.87
N LEU A 103 -6.29 2.89 -13.31
CA LEU A 103 -7.56 3.37 -13.86
C LEU A 103 -7.59 4.90 -13.95
N ASN A 104 -7.22 5.59 -12.87
CA ASN A 104 -7.11 7.06 -12.86
C ASN A 104 -6.14 7.55 -13.95
N SER A 105 -4.99 6.89 -14.11
CA SER A 105 -4.03 7.21 -15.17
C SER A 105 -4.60 7.00 -16.58
N VAL A 106 -5.39 5.95 -16.81
CA VAL A 106 -6.08 5.71 -18.09
C VAL A 106 -7.13 6.81 -18.34
N ILE A 107 -7.97 7.13 -17.36
CA ILE A 107 -9.01 8.15 -17.45
C ILE A 107 -8.41 9.51 -17.80
N HIS A 108 -7.36 9.95 -17.08
CA HIS A 108 -6.70 11.22 -17.36
C HIS A 108 -6.08 11.27 -18.76
N ARG A 109 -5.50 10.16 -19.23
CA ARG A 109 -4.94 10.08 -20.59
C ARG A 109 -6.01 10.19 -21.67
N GLN A 110 -7.16 9.55 -21.49
CA GLN A 110 -8.19 9.43 -22.53
C GLN A 110 -9.19 10.59 -22.54
N LEU A 111 -9.58 11.09 -21.36
CA LEU A 111 -10.68 12.05 -21.22
C LEU A 111 -10.21 13.47 -20.95
N VAL A 112 -9.09 13.66 -20.26
CA VAL A 112 -8.64 14.99 -19.83
C VAL A 112 -7.63 15.60 -20.82
N ARG A 113 -6.85 14.76 -21.52
CA ARG A 113 -5.78 15.21 -22.44
C ARG A 113 -6.12 15.12 -23.92
N ARG A 114 -7.35 14.76 -24.29
CA ARG A 114 -7.81 14.88 -25.68
C ARG A 114 -8.23 16.33 -25.95
N PRO A 115 -7.50 17.11 -26.77
CA PRO A 115 -8.09 18.33 -27.30
C PRO A 115 -9.25 17.92 -28.21
N LEU A 116 -10.40 18.55 -28.01
CA LEU A 116 -11.54 18.49 -28.94
C LEU A 116 -11.13 19.02 -30.32
#